data_AF-M8A4E2-F1
#
_entry.id   AF-M8A4E2-F1
#
_cell.length_a   1.000
_cell.length_b   1.000
_cell.length_c   1.000
_cell.angle_alpha   90.00
_cell.angle_beta   90.00
_cell.angle_gamma   90.00
#
_symmetry.space_group_name_H-M   'P 1'
#
loop_
_entity.id
_entity.type
_entity.pdbx_description
1 polymer ?
#
loop_
_entity_poly.entity_id
_entity_poly.type
_entity_poly.pdbx_seq_one_letter_code
_entity_poly.pdbx_strand_id
1 'polypeptide(L)'
;MATAPVTVVPRLKLGSQGMEVSAQGLGCMGMSAFYGPPKPEPDMVGLIHHAVAAGVTLLDSSDIYGPHTNEILLGKALLGGVRERVELATKFGISFADGKREVRGDPAYVRAACEGSLERLGVSCIDLYYQHRVDTRVPIEVTLPLGGAAAACACVACVHRSRPPA
;
A
#
# COMPACT_ATOMS: atom_id res chain seq x y z
N MET A 1 8.04 -0.44 38.14
CA MET A 1 8.35 0.48 37.01
C MET A 1 7.03 0.87 36.37
N ALA A 2 6.68 2.15 36.33
CA ALA A 2 5.47 2.60 35.67
C ALA A 2 5.66 2.50 34.15
N THR A 3 4.87 1.66 33.47
CA THR A 3 4.79 1.66 32.01
C THR A 3 4.29 3.03 31.57
N ALA A 4 5.11 3.74 30.79
CA ALA A 4 4.69 4.97 30.15
C ALA A 4 3.36 4.73 29.42
N PRO A 5 2.39 5.66 29.49
CA PRO A 5 1.15 5.51 28.74
C PRO A 5 1.52 5.34 27.27
N VAL A 6 1.04 4.25 26.66
CA VAL A 6 1.20 4.03 25.22
C VAL A 6 0.53 5.20 24.54
N THR A 7 1.33 6.11 23.98
CA THR A 7 0.82 7.23 23.20
C THR A 7 0.09 6.62 22.00
N VAL A 8 -1.23 6.63 22.04
CA VAL A 8 -2.07 6.16 20.95
C VAL A 8 -1.82 7.08 19.76
N VAL A 9 -1.31 6.53 18.64
CA VAL A 9 -1.17 7.29 17.40
C VAL A 9 -2.57 7.80 17.00
N PRO A 10 -2.79 9.13 16.89
CA PRO A 10 -4.10 9.67 16.56
C PRO A 10 -4.59 9.12 15.20
N ARG A 11 -5.91 8.95 15.04
CA ARG A 11 -6.50 8.63 13.74
C ARG A 11 -7.08 9.87 13.08
N LEU A 12 -7.00 9.94 11.76
CA LEU A 12 -7.52 11.03 10.94
C LEU A 12 -8.19 10.49 9.68
N LYS A 13 -9.13 11.26 9.14
CA LYS A 13 -9.76 10.96 7.86
C LYS A 13 -8.81 11.27 6.71
N LEU A 14 -8.61 10.31 5.82
CA LEU A 14 -7.84 10.47 4.60
C LEU A 14 -8.82 10.72 3.44
N GLY A 15 -8.93 11.99 3.05
CA GLY A 15 -9.90 12.44 2.04
C GLY A 15 -11.33 12.49 2.55
N SER A 16 -12.30 12.58 1.62
CA SER A 16 -13.72 12.76 1.91
C SER A 16 -14.55 11.48 1.85
N GLN A 17 -13.94 10.35 1.44
CA GLN A 17 -14.64 9.09 1.18
C GLN A 17 -14.72 8.16 2.40
N GLY A 18 -14.35 8.64 3.59
CA GLY A 18 -14.55 7.88 4.85
C GLY A 18 -13.43 6.91 5.21
N MET A 19 -12.31 6.90 4.48
CA MET A 19 -11.10 6.20 4.92
C MET A 19 -10.51 6.89 6.14
N GLU A 20 -10.18 6.13 7.17
CA GLU A 20 -9.51 6.63 8.38
C GLU A 20 -8.19 5.90 8.57
N VAL A 21 -7.13 6.64 8.87
CA VAL A 21 -5.77 6.10 9.03
C VAL A 21 -5.11 6.67 10.28
N SER A 22 -4.06 6.03 10.76
CA SER A 22 -3.15 6.64 11.73
C SER A 22 -2.48 7.89 11.16
N ALA A 23 -2.30 8.92 11.99
CA ALA A 23 -1.64 10.17 11.62
C ALA A 23 -0.18 9.97 11.17
N GLN A 24 0.43 8.86 11.59
CA GLN A 24 1.72 8.38 11.13
C GLN A 24 1.52 7.08 10.37
N GLY A 25 2.03 6.99 9.14
CA GLY A 25 2.11 5.75 8.36
C GLY A 25 3.50 5.12 8.40
N LEU A 26 3.58 3.85 8.00
CA LEU A 26 4.85 3.13 7.80
C LEU A 26 5.13 2.99 6.30
N GLY A 27 6.16 3.67 5.83
CA GLY A 27 6.70 3.45 4.49
C GLY A 27 7.57 2.19 4.44
N CYS A 28 7.17 1.20 3.66
CA CYS A 28 7.81 -0.11 3.62
C CYS A 28 8.97 -0.19 2.61
N MET A 29 9.21 0.86 1.83
CA MET A 29 10.24 0.93 0.79
C MET A 29 11.61 0.42 1.26
N GLY A 30 12.11 0.93 2.39
CA GLY A 30 13.44 0.61 2.91
C GLY A 30 13.63 -0.84 3.36
N MET A 31 12.55 -1.63 3.45
CA MET A 31 12.62 -3.04 3.83
C MET A 31 13.20 -3.92 2.71
N SER A 32 13.05 -3.48 1.45
CA SER A 32 13.54 -4.24 0.29
C SER A 32 14.08 -3.40 -0.88
N ALA A 33 14.10 -2.06 -0.77
CA ALA A 33 14.53 -1.20 -1.86
C ALA A 33 15.25 0.09 -1.38
N PHE A 34 16.14 0.59 -2.24
CA PHE A 34 16.79 1.91 -2.24
C PHE A 34 17.68 2.29 -1.05
N TYR A 35 17.55 1.67 0.13
CA TYR A 35 18.38 1.93 1.31
C TYR A 35 19.24 0.73 1.71
N GLY A 36 20.19 0.40 0.84
CA GLY A 36 21.12 -0.71 1.06
C GLY A 36 20.48 -2.08 0.86
N PRO A 37 21.16 -3.16 1.30
CA PRO A 37 20.66 -4.51 1.13
C PRO A 37 19.40 -4.74 2.00
N PRO A 38 18.43 -5.53 1.51
CA PRO A 38 17.28 -5.96 2.31
C PRO A 38 17.71 -6.58 3.64
N LYS A 39 16.97 -6.30 4.70
CA LYS A 39 17.16 -6.94 5.99
C LYS A 39 16.48 -8.32 6.02
N PRO A 40 16.85 -9.21 6.95
CA PRO A 40 16.18 -10.50 7.08
C PRO A 40 14.66 -10.33 7.20
N GLU A 41 13.92 -11.16 6.46
CA GLU A 41 12.45 -11.11 6.43
C GLU A 41 11.80 -11.14 7.83
N PRO A 42 12.22 -12.00 8.78
CA PRO A 42 11.63 -12.03 10.12
C PRO A 42 11.74 -10.68 10.86
N ASP A 43 12.85 -9.96 10.69
CA ASP A 43 13.06 -8.66 11.33
C ASP A 43 12.10 -7.60 10.78
N MET A 44 11.86 -7.63 9.46
CA MET A 44 10.95 -6.69 8.81
C MET A 44 9.48 -7.00 9.10
N VAL A 45 9.11 -8.29 9.17
CA VAL A 45 7.79 -8.70 9.66
C VAL A 45 7.60 -8.23 11.12
N GLY A 46 8.61 -8.44 11.97
CA GLY A 46 8.59 -7.97 13.36
C GLY A 46 8.45 -6.45 13.48
N LEU A 47 9.13 -5.69 12.60
CA LEU A 47 8.99 -4.23 12.53
C LEU A 47 7.57 -3.79 12.15
N ILE A 48 6.97 -4.43 11.15
CA ILE A 48 5.57 -4.16 10.74
C ILE A 48 4.64 -4.45 11.91
N HIS A 49 4.78 -5.61 12.55
CA HIS A 49 3.95 -6.00 13.70
C HIS A 49 4.11 -5.04 14.87
N HIS A 50 5.33 -4.58 15.14
CA HIS A 50 5.60 -3.58 16.17
C HIS A 50 4.91 -2.25 15.85
N ALA A 51 5.01 -1.75 14.62
CA ALA A 51 4.33 -0.51 14.20
C ALA A 51 2.80 -0.62 14.36
N VAL A 52 2.22 -1.75 13.95
CA VAL A 52 0.78 -2.03 14.09
C VAL A 52 0.37 -2.15 15.56
N ALA A 53 1.21 -2.75 16.40
CA ALA A 53 0.98 -2.79 17.85
C ALA A 53 1.09 -1.41 18.51
N ALA A 54 1.91 -0.51 17.97
CA ALA A 54 2.05 0.87 18.42
C ALA A 54 0.92 1.80 17.92
N GLY A 55 -0.01 1.30 17.10
CA GLY A 55 -1.16 2.07 16.61
C GLY A 55 -1.01 2.65 15.21
N VAL A 56 0.07 2.31 14.48
CA VAL A 56 0.16 2.62 13.04
C VAL A 56 -0.80 1.70 12.28
N THR A 57 -1.68 2.28 11.49
CA THR A 57 -2.63 1.54 10.66
C THR A 57 -2.38 1.72 9.17
N LEU A 58 -1.69 2.79 8.73
CA LEU A 58 -1.36 2.97 7.31
C LEU A 58 -0.02 2.30 6.95
N LEU A 59 -0.06 1.30 6.07
CA LEU A 59 1.14 0.68 5.48
C LEU A 59 1.26 1.08 4.02
N ASP A 60 2.43 1.56 3.60
CA ASP A 60 2.64 2.08 2.24
C ASP A 60 3.76 1.34 1.48
N SER A 61 3.42 0.79 0.31
CA SER A 61 4.32 0.00 -0.55
C SER A 61 4.25 0.43 -2.02
N SER A 62 4.90 -0.31 -2.92
CA SER A 62 4.85 -0.17 -4.38
C SER A 62 5.29 -1.47 -5.03
N ASP A 63 4.69 -1.79 -6.17
CA ASP A 63 5.13 -2.88 -7.05
C ASP A 63 6.62 -2.84 -7.40
N ILE A 64 7.22 -1.65 -7.50
CA ILE A 64 8.62 -1.44 -7.89
C ILE A 64 9.62 -1.63 -6.74
N TYR A 65 9.17 -1.81 -5.49
CA TYR A 65 10.06 -2.00 -4.35
C TYR A 65 10.56 -3.45 -4.29
N GLY A 66 11.87 -3.65 -4.51
CA GLY A 66 12.50 -4.97 -4.61
C GLY A 66 13.24 -5.16 -5.93
N PRO A 67 12.57 -5.07 -7.10
CA PRO A 67 11.13 -4.98 -7.39
C PRO A 67 10.29 -6.17 -6.92
N HIS A 68 8.99 -5.96 -6.73
CA HIS A 68 7.96 -6.97 -6.36
C HIS A 68 8.13 -7.67 -5.01
N THR A 69 9.33 -7.73 -4.43
CA THR A 69 9.59 -8.44 -3.18
C THR A 69 9.00 -7.75 -1.95
N ASN A 70 8.80 -6.42 -1.99
CA ASN A 70 8.19 -5.71 -0.86
C ASN A 70 6.74 -6.14 -0.62
N GLU A 71 5.96 -6.27 -1.68
CA GLU A 71 4.56 -6.69 -1.61
C GLU A 71 4.45 -8.14 -1.11
N ILE A 72 5.37 -9.02 -1.50
CA ILE A 72 5.44 -10.40 -0.99
C ILE A 72 5.74 -10.41 0.52
N LEU A 73 6.70 -9.59 0.96
CA LEU A 73 7.02 -9.43 2.38
C LEU A 73 5.82 -8.92 3.18
N LEU A 74 5.13 -7.90 2.66
CA LEU A 74 3.92 -7.36 3.30
C LEU A 74 2.81 -8.40 3.35
N GLY A 75 2.59 -9.16 2.27
CA GLY A 75 1.61 -10.25 2.24
C GLY A 75 1.80 -11.24 3.38
N LYS A 76 3.05 -11.61 3.66
CA LYS A 76 3.40 -12.46 4.82
C LYS A 76 3.13 -11.78 6.16
N ALA A 77 3.48 -10.49 6.28
CA ALA A 77 3.27 -9.72 7.51
C ALA A 77 1.79 -9.47 7.83
N LEU A 78 0.91 -9.49 6.82
CA LEU A 78 -0.53 -9.26 6.94
C LEU A 78 -1.30 -10.48 7.47
N LEU A 79 -0.70 -11.67 7.48
CA LEU A 79 -1.29 -12.89 8.02
C LEU A 79 -1.55 -12.77 9.54
N GLY A 80 -2.36 -13.70 10.08
CA GLY A 80 -2.58 -13.77 11.53
C GLY A 80 -3.42 -12.62 12.11
N GLY A 81 -4.31 -12.02 11.31
CA GLY A 81 -5.23 -10.98 11.77
C GLY A 81 -4.70 -9.54 11.63
N VAL A 82 -3.51 -9.36 11.04
CA VAL A 82 -2.91 -8.03 10.86
C VAL A 82 -3.59 -7.27 9.72
N ARG A 83 -4.00 -7.95 8.65
CA ARG A 83 -4.70 -7.35 7.50
C ARG A 83 -5.92 -6.54 7.93
N GLU A 84 -6.68 -7.04 8.89
CA GLU A 84 -7.90 -6.40 9.36
C GLU A 84 -7.61 -5.14 10.14
N ARG A 85 -6.38 -4.96 10.66
CA ARG A 85 -5.98 -3.86 11.55
C ARG A 85 -5.33 -2.69 10.82
N VAL A 86 -5.11 -2.80 9.52
CA VAL A 86 -4.35 -1.83 8.73
C VAL A 86 -5.12 -1.41 7.49
N GLU A 87 -4.89 -0.16 7.09
CA GLU A 87 -5.17 0.36 5.76
C GLU A 87 -3.92 0.18 4.89
N LEU A 88 -4.05 -0.67 3.89
CA LEU A 88 -2.96 -1.08 3.00
C LEU A 88 -2.95 -0.22 1.73
N ALA A 89 -1.84 0.49 1.51
CA ALA A 89 -1.60 1.29 0.33
C ALA A 89 -0.48 0.70 -0.53
N THR A 90 -0.68 0.65 -1.84
CA THR A 90 0.39 0.33 -2.80
C THR A 90 0.25 1.17 -4.07
N LYS A 91 1.29 1.17 -4.89
CA LYS A 91 1.42 2.07 -6.04
C LYS A 91 1.76 1.32 -7.31
N PHE A 92 1.44 1.96 -8.43
CA PHE A 92 1.84 1.56 -9.78
C PHE A 92 2.42 2.73 -10.57
N GLY A 93 2.93 2.48 -11.77
CA GLY A 93 3.25 3.55 -12.73
C GLY A 93 4.72 3.71 -13.00
N ILE A 94 5.56 2.85 -12.42
CA ILE A 94 6.97 2.74 -12.76
C ILE A 94 7.22 1.33 -13.28
N SER A 95 7.74 1.23 -14.50
CA SER A 95 8.18 -0.03 -15.09
C SER A 95 9.64 0.05 -15.49
N PHE A 96 10.25 -1.10 -15.75
CA PHE A 96 11.56 -1.18 -16.38
C PHE A 96 11.42 -1.90 -17.71
N ALA A 97 11.85 -1.24 -18.80
CA ALA A 97 11.96 -1.83 -20.13
C ALA A 97 13.41 -1.66 -20.59
N ASP A 98 14.07 -2.75 -20.97
CA ASP A 98 15.48 -2.76 -21.42
C ASP A 98 16.44 -2.04 -20.45
N GLY A 99 16.25 -2.25 -19.15
CA GLY A 99 17.05 -1.62 -18.09
C GLY A 99 16.79 -0.12 -17.89
N LYS A 100 15.86 0.47 -18.64
CA LYS A 100 15.45 1.87 -18.50
C LYS A 100 14.15 1.95 -17.71
N ARG A 101 14.12 2.89 -16.78
CA ARG A 101 12.91 3.22 -16.03
C ARG A 101 11.95 3.98 -16.95
N GLU A 102 10.73 3.50 -17.06
CA GLU A 102 9.63 4.16 -17.74
C GLU A 102 8.53 4.53 -16.75
N VAL A 103 7.77 5.57 -17.09
CA VAL A 103 6.53 5.92 -16.40
C VAL A 103 5.37 5.47 -17.26
N ARG A 104 4.40 4.75 -16.69
CA ARG A 104 3.28 4.14 -17.44
C ARG A 104 1.95 4.47 -16.78
N GLY A 105 1.04 5.04 -17.56
CA GLY A 105 -0.34 5.35 -17.13
C GLY A 105 -1.42 4.73 -18.01
N ASP A 106 -1.06 3.93 -19.01
CA ASP A 106 -2.05 3.33 -19.90
C ASP A 106 -2.91 2.28 -19.17
N PRO A 107 -4.23 2.19 -19.47
CA PRO A 107 -5.17 1.34 -18.74
C PRO A 107 -4.79 -0.15 -18.67
N ALA A 108 -4.15 -0.67 -19.73
CA ALA A 108 -3.72 -2.05 -19.80
C ALA A 108 -2.63 -2.34 -18.76
N TYR A 109 -1.62 -1.47 -18.68
CA TYR A 109 -0.58 -1.54 -17.65
C TYR A 109 -1.17 -1.37 -16.24
N VAL A 110 -2.04 -0.37 -16.02
CA VAL A 110 -2.63 -0.13 -14.69
C VAL A 110 -3.39 -1.35 -14.17
N ARG A 111 -4.17 -2.01 -15.05
CA ARG A 111 -4.88 -3.25 -14.70
C ARG A 111 -3.92 -4.37 -14.33
N ALA A 112 -2.93 -4.65 -15.19
CA ALA A 112 -1.95 -5.71 -14.95
C ALA A 112 -1.14 -5.47 -13.67
N ALA A 113 -0.81 -4.20 -13.37
CA ALA A 113 -0.17 -3.82 -12.13
C ALA A 113 -1.08 -4.06 -10.92
N CYS A 114 -2.38 -3.72 -10.98
CA CYS A 114 -3.32 -3.93 -9.84
C CYS A 114 -3.45 -5.43 -9.56
N GLU A 115 -3.67 -6.23 -10.60
CA GLU A 115 -3.79 -7.69 -10.51
C GLU A 115 -2.52 -8.34 -9.93
N GLY A 116 -1.34 -7.94 -10.43
CA GLY A 116 -0.07 -8.45 -9.90
C GLY A 116 0.19 -8.04 -8.45
N SER A 117 -0.19 -6.82 -8.05
CA SER A 117 -0.07 -6.38 -6.65
C SER A 117 -0.99 -7.18 -5.73
N LEU A 118 -2.25 -7.42 -6.13
CA LEU A 118 -3.20 -8.25 -5.37
C LEU A 118 -2.67 -9.66 -5.15
N GLU A 119 -2.11 -10.28 -6.20
CA GLU A 119 -1.51 -11.61 -6.14
C GLU A 119 -0.32 -11.65 -5.17
N ARG A 120 0.64 -10.72 -5.31
CA ARG A 120 1.85 -10.69 -4.48
C ARG A 120 1.55 -10.40 -3.01
N LEU A 121 0.60 -9.50 -2.74
CA LEU A 121 0.14 -9.20 -1.39
C LEU A 121 -0.72 -10.33 -0.81
N GLY A 122 -1.27 -11.21 -1.63
CA GLY A 122 -2.19 -12.26 -1.21
C GLY A 122 -3.51 -11.72 -0.63
N VAL A 123 -4.00 -10.59 -1.14
CA VAL A 123 -5.23 -9.93 -0.67
C VAL A 123 -6.26 -9.80 -1.77
N SER A 124 -7.54 -9.69 -1.40
CA SER A 124 -8.64 -9.45 -2.35
C SER A 124 -8.95 -7.96 -2.59
N CYS A 125 -8.50 -7.06 -1.71
CA CYS A 125 -8.62 -5.62 -1.89
C CYS A 125 -7.42 -4.87 -1.28
N ILE A 126 -7.00 -3.82 -1.98
CA ILE A 126 -6.06 -2.78 -1.56
C ILE A 126 -6.88 -1.56 -1.10
N ASP A 127 -6.60 -1.01 0.07
CA ASP A 127 -7.39 0.09 0.65
C ASP A 127 -7.03 1.45 0.02
N LEU A 128 -5.83 1.61 -0.54
CA LEU A 128 -5.47 2.79 -1.31
C LEU A 128 -4.49 2.41 -2.42
N TYR A 129 -4.95 2.41 -3.66
CA TYR A 129 -4.10 2.17 -4.82
C TYR A 129 -3.92 3.45 -5.62
N TYR A 130 -2.68 3.86 -5.87
CA TYR A 130 -2.42 5.16 -6.47
C TYR A 130 -1.23 5.18 -7.42
N GLN A 131 -1.23 6.17 -8.31
CA GLN A 131 -0.17 6.34 -9.29
C GLN A 131 1.08 6.93 -8.64
N HIS A 132 2.21 6.24 -8.81
CA HIS A 132 3.52 6.61 -8.28
C HIS A 132 4.11 7.82 -9.02
N ARG A 133 3.92 7.89 -10.33
CA ARG A 133 4.34 9.00 -11.22
C ARG A 133 3.35 9.17 -12.37
N VAL A 134 3.01 10.41 -12.67
CA VAL A 134 2.09 10.75 -13.78
C VAL A 134 2.78 10.51 -15.12
N ASP A 135 2.16 9.68 -15.97
CA ASP A 135 2.55 9.55 -17.37
C ASP A 135 1.97 10.71 -18.18
N THR A 136 2.81 11.68 -18.54
CA THR A 136 2.37 12.90 -19.25
C THR A 136 1.94 12.64 -20.70
N ARG A 137 2.10 11.42 -21.22
CA ARG A 137 1.66 11.03 -22.56
C ARG A 137 0.21 10.53 -22.59
N VAL A 138 -0.34 10.18 -21.43
CA VAL A 138 -1.69 9.65 -21.28
C VAL A 138 -2.50 10.66 -20.46
N PRO A 139 -3.66 11.15 -20.96
CA PRO A 139 -4.53 12.01 -20.16
C PRO A 139 -4.87 11.35 -18.82
N ILE A 140 -4.92 12.12 -17.74
CA ILE A 140 -5.09 11.55 -16.39
C ILE A 140 -6.43 10.83 -16.24
N GLU A 141 -7.46 11.30 -16.94
CA GLU A 141 -8.79 10.70 -17.00
C GLU A 141 -8.79 9.35 -17.74
N VAL A 142 -7.79 9.08 -18.59
CA VAL A 142 -7.61 7.77 -19.22
C VAL A 142 -6.89 6.82 -18.26
N THR A 143 -5.91 7.31 -17.51
CA THR A 143 -5.23 6.53 -16.46
C THR A 143 -6.22 6.18 -15.33
N LEU A 144 -7.07 7.13 -14.96
CA LEU A 144 -8.03 7.09 -13.86
C LEU A 144 -9.45 7.35 -14.38
N PRO A 145 -10.06 6.40 -15.12
CA PRO A 145 -11.35 6.62 -15.76
C PRO A 145 -12.46 6.69 -14.72
N LEU A 146 -13.16 7.83 -14.65
CA LEU A 146 -14.32 8.03 -13.78
C LEU A 146 -15.32 6.87 -13.94
N GLY A 147 -15.47 6.04 -12.90
CA GLY A 147 -16.47 4.96 -12.83
C GLY A 147 -16.09 3.59 -13.42
N GLY A 148 -14.85 3.37 -13.89
CA GLY A 148 -14.40 2.04 -14.36
C GLY A 148 -13.79 1.16 -13.25
N ALA A 149 -13.64 -0.15 -13.49
CA ALA A 149 -12.95 -1.06 -12.55
C ALA A 149 -11.50 -0.62 -12.21
N ALA A 150 -10.87 0.20 -13.06
CA ALA A 150 -9.59 0.85 -12.75
C ALA A 150 -9.76 2.10 -11.86
N ALA A 151 -10.84 2.88 -11.97
CA ALA A 151 -11.23 3.82 -10.91
C ALA A 151 -11.59 3.10 -9.61
N ALA A 152 -12.06 1.85 -9.71
CA ALA A 152 -12.32 1.01 -8.56
C ALA A 152 -11.05 0.47 -7.87
N CYS A 153 -9.85 0.59 -8.48
CA CYS A 153 -8.58 0.48 -7.75
C CYS A 153 -8.06 1.90 -7.41
N ALA A 154 -8.02 2.82 -8.37
CA ALA A 154 -7.08 3.94 -8.36
C ALA A 154 -7.46 5.18 -7.50
N CYS A 155 -8.58 5.12 -6.78
CA CYS A 155 -8.93 5.97 -5.63
C CYS A 155 -9.86 5.24 -4.64
N VAL A 156 -9.90 3.91 -4.68
CA VAL A 156 -10.80 3.16 -3.80
C VAL A 156 -10.07 2.83 -2.52
N ALA A 157 -10.35 3.67 -1.52
CA ALA A 157 -10.81 3.12 -0.25
C ALA A 157 -11.90 2.11 -0.60
N CYS A 158 -11.69 0.82 -0.33
CA CYS A 158 -12.78 -0.14 -0.27
C CYS A 158 -13.74 0.36 0.84
N VAL A 159 -14.61 1.33 0.54
CA VAL A 159 -15.59 1.91 1.46
C VAL A 159 -16.74 0.92 1.59
N HIS A 160 -16.46 -0.26 2.15
CA HIS A 160 -17.48 -1.09 2.77
C HIS A 160 -16.92 -2.16 3.71
N ARG A 161 -16.19 -1.73 4.75
CA ARG A 161 -16.33 -2.39 6.05
C ARG A 161 -16.68 -1.34 7.08
N SER A 162 -17.97 -1.05 7.18
CA SER A 162 -18.56 -0.55 8.42
C SER A 162 -18.16 -1.53 9.54
N ARG A 163 -17.09 -1.21 10.27
CA ARG A 163 -16.83 -1.88 11.54
C ARG A 163 -17.97 -1.50 12.49
N PRO A 164 -18.64 -2.46 13.14
CA PRO A 164 -19.43 -2.11 14.32
C PRO A 164 -18.48 -1.51 15.37
N PRO A 165 -18.91 -0.51 16.14
CA PRO A 165 -18.11 0.00 17.26
C PRO A 165 -17.83 -1.15 18.23
N ALA A 166 -16.61 -1.15 18.78
CA ALA A 166 -16.24 -1.99 19.91
C ALA A 166 -17.02 -1.58 21.17
#